data_AF-A0A3B0PSN3-F1
#
_entry.id   AF-A0A3B0PSN3-F1
#
_cell.length_a   1.000
_cell.length_b   1.000
_cell.length_c   1.000
_cell.angle_alpha   90.00
_cell.angle_beta   90.00
_cell.angle_gamma   90.00
#
_symmetry.space_group_name_H-M   'P 1'
#
loop_
_entity.id
_entity.type
_entity.pdbx_description
1 polymer ?
#
loop_
_entity_poly.entity_id
_entity_poly.type
_entity_poly.pdbx_seq_one_letter_code
_entity_poly.pdbx_strand_id
1 'polypeptide(L)'
;MMHERLQLAKKLLKETGIIFVSIDDNEQAYLKVLMDEIFGEENFIANISWIKKRGPGSNTSFINKVVKNCEYILMYAKNYNKDTQIGYKIHDLEKLKKLGYTNKDEFFEERGFYKLADLHHPSSSGAFRYSKSLNYLIEAPDGTKFELYSNILKPESACYTW
;
A
#
# COMPACT_ATOMS: atom_id res chain seq x y z
N MET A 1 31.50 7.11 6.69
CA MET A 1 30.79 8.00 7.65
C MET A 1 29.60 7.32 8.36
N MET A 2 28.91 6.35 7.75
CA MET A 2 27.79 5.64 8.41
C MET A 2 28.22 4.44 9.28
N HIS A 3 29.38 3.84 9.00
CA HIS A 3 29.85 2.64 9.69
C HIS A 3 29.89 2.79 11.22
N GLU A 4 30.59 3.81 11.74
CA GLU A 4 30.71 4.06 13.19
C GLU A 4 29.35 4.29 13.87
N ARG A 5 28.45 5.01 13.19
CA ARG A 5 27.10 5.30 13.70
C ARG A 5 26.25 4.04 13.80
N LEU A 6 26.31 3.18 12.78
CA LEU A 6 25.58 1.90 12.76
C LEU A 6 26.14 0.92 13.78
N GLN A 7 27.46 0.88 13.98
CA GLN A 7 28.08 0.10 15.05
C GLN A 7 27.60 0.55 16.43
N LEU A 8 27.54 1.86 16.68
CA LEU A 8 27.02 2.39 17.94
C LEU A 8 25.53 2.08 18.10
N ALA A 9 24.74 2.23 17.04
CA ALA A 9 23.32 1.89 17.05
C ALA A 9 23.09 0.40 17.41
N LYS A 10 23.88 -0.52 16.84
CA LYS A 10 23.82 -1.95 17.18
C LYS A 10 24.10 -2.20 18.66
N LYS A 11 25.02 -1.46 19.27
CA LYS A 11 25.33 -1.57 20.72
C LYS A 11 24.17 -1.10 21.59
N LEU A 12 23.43 -0.07 21.17
CA LEU A 12 22.30 0.49 21.93
C LEU A 12 21.01 -0.36 21.80
N LEU A 13 20.90 -1.17 20.76
CA LEU A 13 19.76 -2.07 20.60
C LEU A 13 19.76 -3.17 21.66
N LYS A 14 18.55 -3.51 22.13
CA LYS A 14 18.29 -4.75 22.86
C LYS A 14 18.58 -5.96 21.95
N GLU A 15 18.76 -7.14 22.54
CA GLU A 15 18.99 -8.38 21.77
C GLU A 15 17.88 -8.66 20.76
N THR A 16 16.62 -8.47 21.15
CA THR A 16 15.44 -8.57 20.26
C THR A 16 15.12 -7.27 19.52
N GLY A 17 16.01 -6.27 19.61
CA GLY A 17 15.81 -4.94 19.04
C GLY A 17 15.93 -4.95 17.51
N ILE A 18 15.16 -4.07 16.87
CA ILE A 18 15.11 -3.92 15.42
C ILE A 18 15.44 -2.47 15.06
N ILE A 19 16.18 -2.29 13.97
CA ILE A 19 16.45 -0.98 13.36
C ILE A 19 15.81 -0.91 11.98
N PHE A 20 15.31 0.29 11.66
CA PHE A 20 14.78 0.65 10.35
C PHE A 20 15.61 1.82 9.82
N VAL A 21 16.10 1.71 8.59
CA VAL A 21 16.90 2.76 7.96
C VAL A 21 16.28 3.10 6.61
N SER A 22 15.71 4.30 6.51
CA SER A 22 15.20 4.84 5.24
C SER A 22 16.35 5.30 4.36
N ILE A 23 16.30 4.97 3.08
CA ILE A 23 17.32 5.29 2.08
C ILE A 23 16.71 5.37 0.68
N ASP A 24 17.30 6.19 -0.20
CA ASP A 24 16.94 6.25 -1.61
C ASP A 24 17.71 5.21 -2.45
N ASP A 25 17.52 5.20 -3.77
CA ASP A 25 18.16 4.26 -4.68
C ASP A 25 19.67 4.49 -4.88
N ASN A 26 20.21 5.65 -4.49
CA ASN A 26 21.60 6.01 -4.76
C ASN A 26 22.58 5.17 -3.92
N GLU A 27 22.25 4.99 -2.63
CA GLU A 27 23.16 4.36 -1.66
C GLU A 27 22.58 3.08 -1.03
N GLN A 28 21.38 2.64 -1.43
CA GLN A 28 20.72 1.48 -0.82
C GLN A 28 21.55 0.20 -0.88
N ALA A 29 22.20 -0.08 -2.03
CA ALA A 29 23.01 -1.29 -2.20
C ALA A 29 24.25 -1.26 -1.30
N TYR A 30 24.95 -0.13 -1.25
CA TYR A 30 26.14 0.02 -0.39
C TYR A 30 25.77 -0.01 1.09
N LEU A 31 24.65 0.61 1.47
CA LEU A 31 24.14 0.55 2.83
C LEU A 31 23.77 -0.89 3.23
N LYS A 32 23.14 -1.66 2.33
CA LYS A 32 22.82 -3.08 2.58
C LYS A 32 24.08 -3.88 2.91
N VAL A 33 25.12 -3.77 2.08
CA VAL A 33 26.41 -4.45 2.32
C VAL A 33 27.04 -4.03 3.64
N LEU A 34 27.02 -2.73 3.94
CA LEU A 34 27.54 -2.21 5.22
C LEU A 34 26.75 -2.72 6.43
N MET A 35 25.42 -2.83 6.31
CA MET A 35 24.58 -3.39 7.36
C MET A 35 24.78 -4.89 7.51
N ASP A 36 25.02 -5.64 6.43
CA ASP A 36 25.39 -7.06 6.50
C ASP A 36 26.70 -7.26 7.28
N GLU A 37 27.71 -6.43 7.03
CA GLU A 37 28.98 -6.47 7.77
C GLU A 37 28.79 -6.18 9.27
N ILE A 38 27.97 -5.18 9.61
CA ILE A 38 27.81 -4.74 11.01
C ILE A 38 26.82 -5.61 11.78
N PHE A 39 25.67 -5.93 11.18
CA PHE A 39 24.58 -6.65 11.83
C PHE A 39 24.68 -8.16 11.63
N GLY A 40 25.28 -8.64 10.54
CA GLY A 40 25.20 -10.03 10.08
C GLY A 40 24.09 -10.18 9.04
N GLU A 41 24.37 -10.87 7.94
CA GLU A 41 23.39 -11.11 6.86
C GLU A 41 22.19 -11.92 7.38
N GLU A 42 22.43 -12.83 8.33
CA GLU A 42 21.40 -13.65 8.98
C GLU A 42 20.40 -12.82 9.81
N ASN A 43 20.76 -11.59 10.15
CA ASN A 43 19.92 -10.68 10.93
C ASN A 43 19.13 -9.70 10.03
N PHE A 44 19.22 -9.84 8.71
CA PHE A 44 18.38 -9.13 7.77
C PHE A 44 16.93 -9.63 7.83
N ILE A 45 15.98 -8.71 7.96
CA ILE A 45 14.55 -9.06 8.03
C ILE A 45 13.87 -8.79 6.70
N ALA A 46 13.97 -7.56 6.19
CA ALA A 46 13.23 -7.14 5.00
C ALA A 46 13.81 -5.86 4.38
N ASN A 47 13.56 -5.70 3.08
CA ASN A 47 13.69 -4.43 2.36
C ASN A 47 12.30 -3.94 1.96
N ILE A 48 11.80 -2.93 2.66
CA ILE A 48 10.45 -2.41 2.44
C ILE A 48 10.52 -1.34 1.35
N SER A 49 9.80 -1.55 0.25
CA SER A 49 9.63 -0.51 -0.78
C SER A 49 8.57 0.51 -0.34
N TRP A 50 9.00 1.76 -0.18
CA TRP A 50 8.13 2.88 0.16
C TRP A 50 7.79 3.72 -1.08
N ILE A 51 6.52 3.70 -1.48
CA ILE A 51 6.03 4.46 -2.64
C ILE A 51 5.70 5.89 -2.18
N LYS A 52 6.57 6.85 -2.51
CA LYS A 52 6.43 8.28 -2.14
C LYS A 52 5.24 8.97 -2.80
N LYS A 53 4.90 8.57 -4.03
CA LYS A 53 3.85 9.19 -4.85
C LYS A 53 3.08 8.13 -5.62
N ARG A 54 1.74 8.20 -5.56
CA ARG A 54 0.84 7.36 -6.37
C ARG A 54 0.66 8.03 -7.73
N GLY A 55 1.20 7.41 -8.78
CA GLY A 55 1.11 7.87 -10.16
C GLY A 55 2.34 8.68 -10.63
N PRO A 56 2.53 8.81 -11.95
CA PRO A 56 3.53 9.71 -12.51
C PRO A 56 3.14 11.14 -12.13
N GLY A 57 3.96 11.81 -11.32
CA GLY A 57 3.83 13.27 -11.20
C GLY A 57 3.88 13.88 -12.61
N SER A 58 3.13 14.96 -12.84
CA SER A 58 3.02 15.67 -14.12
C SER A 58 4.36 16.06 -14.77
N ASN A 59 5.47 15.96 -14.02
CA ASN A 59 6.85 16.16 -14.48
C ASN A 59 7.67 14.87 -14.34
N THR A 60 7.25 13.78 -14.97
CA THR A 60 8.18 12.67 -15.23
C THR A 60 9.32 13.24 -16.07
N SER A 61 10.57 13.03 -15.63
CA SER A 61 11.74 13.42 -16.40
C SER A 61 11.62 12.75 -17.78
N PHE A 62 11.30 13.54 -18.80
CA PHE A 62 11.03 13.11 -20.18
C PHE A 62 12.18 12.31 -20.82
N ILE A 63 13.34 12.29 -20.18
CA ILE A 63 14.56 11.68 -20.69
C ILE A 63 14.49 10.15 -20.75
N ASN A 64 13.85 9.46 -19.79
CA ASN A 64 13.92 7.98 -19.73
C ASN A 64 12.57 7.25 -19.57
N LYS A 65 11.44 7.95 -19.47
CA LYS A 65 10.09 7.36 -19.25
C LYS A 65 9.95 6.45 -17.99
N VAL A 66 10.96 6.36 -17.13
CA VAL A 66 10.92 5.62 -15.87
C VAL A 66 10.62 6.59 -14.72
N VAL A 67 9.58 6.28 -13.94
CA VAL A 67 9.18 7.07 -12.77
C VAL A 67 9.97 6.58 -11.55
N LYS A 68 10.85 7.42 -10.99
CA LYS A 68 11.50 7.14 -9.70
C LYS A 68 10.63 7.64 -8.54
N ASN A 69 9.72 6.82 -8.05
CA ASN A 69 8.83 7.14 -6.92
C ASN A 69 8.99 6.22 -5.71
N CYS A 70 9.90 5.25 -5.77
CA CYS A 70 10.17 4.34 -4.67
C CYS A 70 11.41 4.78 -3.89
N GLU A 71 11.33 4.65 -2.58
CA GLU A 71 12.45 4.62 -1.64
C GLU A 71 12.44 3.28 -0.92
N TYR A 72 13.47 3.03 -0.13
CA TYR A 72 13.68 1.76 0.56
C TYR A 72 13.80 1.99 2.05
N ILE A 73 13.32 1.03 2.84
CA ILE A 73 13.56 0.98 4.27
C ILE A 73 14.17 -0.39 4.56
N LEU A 74 15.45 -0.38 4.93
CA LEU A 74 16.15 -1.59 5.34
C LEU A 74 15.82 -1.90 6.80
N MET A 75 15.52 -3.18 7.06
CA MET A 75 15.09 -3.67 8.36
C MET A 75 16.03 -4.78 8.83
N TYR A 76 16.64 -4.58 9.99
CA TYR A 76 17.58 -5.53 10.61
C TYR A 76 17.28 -5.73 12.09
N ALA A 77 17.44 -6.95 12.57
CA ALA A 77 17.50 -7.24 13.99
C ALA A 77 18.93 -7.07 14.53
N LYS A 78 19.08 -6.91 15.84
CA LYS A 78 20.38 -7.14 16.49
C LYS A 78 20.71 -8.63 16.54
N ASN A 79 19.73 -9.46 16.90
CA ASN A 79 19.77 -10.91 16.87
C ASN A 79 18.39 -11.40 16.41
N TYR A 80 18.31 -11.91 15.18
CA TYR A 80 17.07 -12.36 14.58
C TYR A 80 16.75 -13.79 15.01
N ASN A 81 15.69 -13.94 15.80
CA ASN A 81 15.23 -15.22 16.31
C ASN A 81 13.73 -15.19 16.60
N LYS A 82 13.20 -16.24 17.23
CA LYS A 82 11.77 -16.39 17.54
C LYS A 82 11.23 -15.30 18.49
N ASP A 83 12.09 -14.68 19.29
CA ASP A 83 11.72 -13.62 20.22
C ASP A 83 11.74 -12.24 19.57
N THR A 84 12.24 -12.13 18.33
CA THR A 84 12.21 -10.89 17.54
C THR A 84 10.80 -10.63 17.03
N GLN A 85 10.04 -9.81 17.74
CA GLN A 85 8.66 -9.47 17.37
C GLN A 85 8.58 -8.12 16.66
N ILE A 86 7.98 -8.13 15.48
CA ILE A 86 7.56 -6.92 14.77
C ILE A 86 6.13 -6.66 15.22
N GLY A 87 5.93 -5.67 16.08
CA GLY A 87 4.61 -5.35 16.62
C GLY A 87 3.63 -5.01 15.50
N TYR A 88 2.71 -5.92 15.19
CA TYR A 88 1.54 -5.62 14.36
C TYR A 88 0.37 -5.29 15.26
N LYS A 89 -0.40 -4.28 14.87
CA LYS A 89 -1.58 -3.88 15.64
C LYS A 89 -2.68 -4.89 15.38
N ILE A 90 -2.90 -5.80 16.34
CA ILE A 90 -4.06 -6.67 16.34
C ILE A 90 -5.27 -5.82 16.68
N HIS A 91 -6.28 -5.84 15.81
CA HIS A 91 -7.56 -5.21 16.07
C HIS A 91 -8.47 -6.16 16.84
N ASP A 92 -9.14 -5.63 17.83
CA ASP A 92 -10.23 -6.27 18.55
C ASP A 92 -11.43 -6.54 17.60
N LEU A 93 -12.26 -7.51 17.98
CA LEU A 93 -13.41 -7.94 17.17
C LEU A 93 -14.40 -6.81 16.89
N GLU A 94 -14.63 -5.92 17.84
CA GLU A 94 -15.54 -4.78 17.66
C GLU A 94 -15.00 -3.82 16.60
N LYS A 95 -13.71 -3.53 16.65
CA LYS A 95 -13.04 -2.69 15.66
C LYS A 95 -12.96 -3.32 14.28
N LEU A 96 -12.73 -4.64 14.20
CA LEU A 96 -12.79 -5.36 12.92
C LEU A 96 -14.18 -5.26 12.28
N LYS A 97 -15.24 -5.46 13.06
CA LYS A 97 -16.63 -5.26 12.60
C LYS A 97 -16.88 -3.83 12.13
N LYS A 98 -16.41 -2.82 12.88
CA LYS A 98 -16.53 -1.41 12.49
C LYS A 98 -15.79 -1.10 11.17
N LEU A 99 -14.70 -1.79 10.89
CA LEU A 99 -13.93 -1.67 9.65
C LEU A 99 -14.49 -2.50 8.48
N GLY A 100 -15.58 -3.24 8.71
CA GLY A 100 -16.25 -4.07 7.71
C GLY A 100 -15.67 -5.48 7.52
N TYR A 101 -14.73 -5.90 8.36
CA TYR A 101 -14.15 -7.26 8.32
C TYR A 101 -15.06 -8.23 9.08
N THR A 102 -16.09 -8.75 8.39
CA THR A 102 -17.12 -9.63 8.97
C THR A 102 -17.14 -11.03 8.39
N ASN A 103 -16.54 -11.26 7.23
CA ASN A 103 -16.65 -12.52 6.50
C ASN A 103 -15.53 -13.50 6.88
N LYS A 104 -15.79 -14.80 6.73
CA LYS A 104 -14.85 -15.90 7.03
C LYS A 104 -14.80 -16.88 5.86
N ASP A 105 -13.60 -17.38 5.56
CA ASP A 105 -13.35 -18.38 4.53
C ASP A 105 -12.67 -19.61 5.14
N GLU A 106 -12.26 -20.55 4.29
CA GLU A 106 -11.54 -21.77 4.69
C GLU A 106 -10.15 -21.50 5.31
N PHE A 107 -9.60 -20.30 5.14
CA PHE A 107 -8.30 -19.88 5.67
C PHE A 107 -8.42 -18.99 6.93
N PHE A 108 -9.59 -18.97 7.57
CA PHE A 108 -9.87 -18.09 8.70
C PHE A 108 -8.87 -18.24 9.87
N GLU A 109 -8.41 -19.46 10.16
CA GLU A 109 -7.46 -19.70 11.26
C GLU A 109 -6.08 -19.07 11.01
N GLU A 110 -5.68 -18.91 9.74
CA GLU A 110 -4.40 -18.31 9.36
C GLU A 110 -4.52 -16.80 9.09
N ARG A 111 -5.61 -16.36 8.43
CA ARG A 111 -5.75 -15.00 7.89
C ARG A 111 -6.73 -14.11 8.65
N GLY A 112 -7.65 -14.70 9.40
CA GLY A 112 -8.72 -13.99 10.11
C GLY A 112 -9.86 -13.51 9.20
N PHE A 113 -10.59 -12.49 9.65
CA PHE A 113 -11.74 -11.96 8.93
C PHE A 113 -11.34 -11.21 7.66
N TYR A 114 -12.14 -11.33 6.60
CA TYR A 114 -12.00 -10.54 5.39
C TYR A 114 -13.21 -9.61 5.17
N LYS A 115 -13.01 -8.63 4.30
CA LYS A 115 -14.08 -7.77 3.78
C LYS A 115 -14.09 -7.85 2.26
N LEU A 116 -15.27 -7.81 1.68
CA LEU A 116 -15.39 -7.65 0.24
C LEU A 116 -15.06 -6.19 -0.10
N ALA A 117 -14.21 -6.00 -1.08
CA ALA A 117 -14.00 -4.72 -1.72
C ALA A 117 -14.75 -4.75 -3.05
N ASP A 118 -15.39 -3.64 -3.40
CA ASP A 118 -16.02 -3.52 -4.71
C ASP A 118 -14.96 -3.68 -5.80
N LEU A 119 -15.24 -4.51 -6.79
CA LEU A 119 -14.36 -4.68 -7.96
C LEU A 119 -14.21 -3.34 -8.72
N HIS A 120 -15.25 -2.52 -8.67
CA HIS A 120 -15.27 -1.17 -9.20
C HIS A 120 -14.69 -0.19 -8.18
N HIS A 121 -13.37 -0.17 -8.01
CA HIS A 121 -12.72 0.79 -7.12
C HIS A 121 -12.69 2.18 -7.79
N PRO A 122 -13.45 3.19 -7.34
CA PRO A 122 -13.32 4.54 -7.85
C PRO A 122 -11.93 5.07 -7.46
N SER A 123 -11.29 5.85 -8.31
CA SER A 123 -10.02 6.52 -7.98
C SER A 123 -10.13 7.47 -6.78
N SER A 124 -11.36 7.85 -6.38
CA SER A 124 -11.67 8.69 -5.23
C SER A 124 -13.07 8.39 -4.70
N SER A 125 -13.23 8.35 -3.37
CA SER A 125 -14.52 8.20 -2.67
C SER A 125 -15.56 9.27 -3.01
N GLY A 126 -15.20 10.30 -3.78
CA GLY A 126 -16.09 11.36 -4.26
C GLY A 126 -16.20 11.48 -5.78
N ALA A 127 -15.60 10.57 -6.55
CA ALA A 127 -15.56 10.65 -8.02
C ALA A 127 -16.93 10.41 -8.70
N PHE A 128 -17.85 9.71 -8.03
CA PHE A 128 -19.18 9.45 -8.55
C PHE A 128 -20.23 10.25 -7.78
N ARG A 129 -20.27 11.55 -8.02
CA ARG A 129 -21.48 12.33 -7.76
C ARG A 129 -22.32 12.28 -9.02
N TYR A 130 -23.60 11.97 -8.88
CA TYR A 130 -24.53 12.13 -9.98
C TYR A 130 -24.51 13.58 -10.45
N SER A 131 -24.25 13.78 -11.74
CA SER A 131 -24.44 15.06 -12.40
C SER A 131 -25.43 14.86 -13.54
N LYS A 132 -26.56 15.57 -13.47
CA LYS A 132 -27.57 15.55 -14.54
C LYS A 132 -27.00 15.96 -15.90
N SER A 133 -25.94 16.78 -15.92
CA SER A 133 -25.27 17.20 -17.16
C SER A 133 -24.55 16.06 -17.89
N LEU A 134 -24.34 14.93 -17.23
CA LEU A 134 -23.67 13.74 -17.77
C LEU A 134 -24.65 12.62 -18.12
N ASN A 135 -25.97 12.91 -18.08
CA ASN A 135 -26.97 12.01 -18.65
C ASN A 135 -27.08 12.30 -20.15
N TYR A 136 -26.63 11.35 -20.95
CA TYR A 136 -26.74 11.42 -22.40
C TYR A 136 -27.91 10.57 -22.86
N LEU A 137 -28.79 11.18 -23.63
CA LEU A 137 -29.87 10.49 -24.31
C LEU A 137 -29.28 9.71 -25.49
N ILE A 138 -29.48 8.40 -25.51
CA ILE A 138 -28.99 7.53 -26.57
C ILE A 138 -30.14 7.26 -27.54
N GLU A 139 -29.87 7.44 -28.83
CA GLU A 139 -30.79 7.09 -29.89
C GLU A 139 -30.44 5.70 -30.42
N ALA A 140 -31.36 4.75 -30.30
CA ALA A 140 -31.23 3.41 -30.83
C ALA A 140 -31.40 3.40 -32.37
N PRO A 141 -30.94 2.35 -33.07
CA PRO A 141 -31.10 2.22 -34.51
C PRO A 141 -32.56 2.25 -35.01
N ASP A 142 -33.52 1.97 -34.14
CA ASP A 142 -34.96 2.04 -34.42
C ASP A 142 -35.57 3.43 -34.18
N GLY A 143 -34.75 4.43 -33.82
CA GLY A 143 -35.16 5.80 -33.52
C GLY A 143 -35.70 6.01 -32.10
N THR A 144 -35.74 4.96 -31.27
CA THR A 144 -36.13 5.11 -29.86
C THR A 144 -35.03 5.81 -29.06
N LYS A 145 -35.43 6.61 -28.07
CA LYS A 145 -34.52 7.39 -27.23
C LYS A 145 -34.59 6.90 -25.79
N PHE A 146 -33.44 6.57 -25.20
CA PHE A 146 -33.37 6.08 -23.83
C PHE A 146 -32.14 6.60 -23.08
N GLU A 147 -32.22 6.62 -21.75
CA GLU A 147 -31.11 6.94 -20.86
C GLU A 147 -30.57 5.65 -20.23
N LEU A 148 -29.24 5.55 -20.07
CA LEU A 148 -28.61 4.44 -19.36
C LEU A 148 -28.45 4.78 -17.87
N TYR A 149 -29.04 3.97 -17.00
CA TYR A 149 -28.87 4.08 -15.56
C TYR A 149 -28.00 2.95 -15.03
N SER A 150 -26.96 3.27 -14.26
CA SER A 150 -26.12 2.25 -13.60
C SER A 150 -26.88 1.47 -12.52
N ASN A 151 -27.92 2.07 -11.94
CA ASN A 151 -28.82 1.43 -10.99
C ASN A 151 -30.27 1.77 -11.34
N ILE A 152 -31.03 0.78 -11.82
CA ILE A 152 -32.42 0.95 -12.25
C ILE A 152 -33.33 1.35 -11.07
N LEU A 153 -33.03 0.87 -9.85
CA LEU A 153 -33.82 1.18 -8.65
C LEU A 153 -33.49 2.56 -8.06
N LYS A 154 -32.32 3.11 -8.40
CA LYS A 154 -31.89 4.45 -7.98
C LYS A 154 -31.18 5.15 -9.13
N PRO A 155 -31.93 5.67 -10.12
CA PRO A 155 -31.37 6.23 -11.36
C PRO A 155 -30.33 7.34 -11.15
N GLU A 156 -30.51 8.16 -10.11
CA GLU A 156 -29.62 9.27 -9.75
C GLU A 156 -28.47 8.86 -8.79
N SER A 157 -28.11 7.57 -8.75
CA SER A 157 -27.05 7.11 -7.85
C SER A 157 -25.64 7.33 -8.41
N ALA A 158 -25.49 7.32 -9.73
CA ALA A 158 -24.21 7.45 -10.41
C ALA A 158 -24.44 7.82 -11.87
N CYS A 159 -23.51 8.56 -12.47
CA CYS A 159 -23.43 8.77 -13.91
C CYS A 159 -22.17 8.07 -14.45
N TYR A 160 -22.22 7.63 -15.70
CA TYR A 160 -21.03 7.13 -16.38
C TYR A 160 -20.05 8.28 -16.60
N THR A 161 -18.83 8.13 -16.09
CA THR A 161 -17.70 9.01 -16.40
C THR A 161 -16.71 8.20 -17.20
N TRP A 162 -16.42 8.62 -18.44
CA TRP A 162 -15.30 8.12 -19.23
C TRP A 162 -13.97 8.61 -18.69
#